data_AF-A0A1G6WYP2-F1
#
_entry.id   AF-A0A1G6WYP2-F1
#
_cell.length_a   1.000
_cell.length_b   1.000
_cell.length_c   1.000
_cell.angle_alpha   90.00
_cell.angle_beta   90.00
_cell.angle_gamma   90.00
#
_symmetry.space_group_name_H-M   'P 1'
#
loop_
_entity.id
_entity.type
_entity.pdbx_description
1 polymer ?
#
loop_
_entity_poly.entity_id
_entity_poly.type
_entity_poly.pdbx_seq_one_letter_code
_entity_poly.pdbx_strand_id
1 'polypeptide(L)'
;EQAGKTFWFLTNDFESPAKAIAQAYRRRWDIEIFFRFLKQELNVSHLVSLNKNGIQVMLYMTLITAMMVLIYKKANNIGYKTAKRRFSMEVRDLAIALIVVHCGGNPDLFFKT
;
A
#
# COMPACT_ATOMS: atom_id res chain seq x y z
N GLU A 1 7.00 5.41 33.40
CA GLU A 1 6.35 6.56 32.75
C GLU A 1 7.26 7.78 32.86
N GLN A 2 7.56 8.47 31.75
CA GLN A 2 8.28 9.75 31.82
C GLN A 2 7.27 10.89 31.90
N ALA A 3 7.08 11.43 33.11
CA ALA A 3 6.40 12.69 33.32
C ALA A 3 7.21 13.83 32.65
N GLY A 4 6.53 14.71 31.90
CA GLY A 4 7.02 16.08 31.66
C GLY A 4 7.68 16.43 30.32
N LYS A 5 7.51 15.67 29.23
CA LYS A 5 8.03 16.10 27.91
C LYS A 5 7.11 17.15 27.29
N THR A 6 7.55 18.40 27.28
CA THR A 6 6.87 19.51 26.59
C THR A 6 7.24 19.50 25.11
N PHE A 7 6.24 19.68 24.24
CA PHE A 7 6.41 19.73 22.79
C PHE A 7 5.89 21.07 22.27
N TRP A 8 6.66 21.67 21.36
CA TRP A 8 6.32 22.93 20.71
C TRP A 8 5.93 22.66 19.27
N PHE A 9 4.73 23.08 18.87
CA PHE A 9 4.23 22.96 17.50
C PHE A 9 3.90 24.34 16.97
N LEU A 10 4.29 24.61 15.73
CA LEU A 10 3.91 25.82 15.00
C LEU A 10 2.86 25.43 13.96
N THR A 11 1.77 26.18 13.90
CA THR A 11 0.68 25.94 12.96
C THR A 11 0.10 27.25 12.46
N ASN A 12 -0.40 27.25 11.22
CA ASN A 12 -1.22 28.31 10.65
C ASN A 12 -2.72 28.09 10.89
N ASP A 13 -3.09 26.97 11.52
CA ASP A 13 -4.45 26.68 11.99
C ASP A 13 -4.64 27.23 13.41
N PHE A 14 -5.41 28.32 13.50
CA PHE A 14 -5.72 29.01 14.76
C PHE A 14 -7.06 28.59 15.38
N GLU A 15 -7.86 27.79 14.67
CA GLU A 15 -9.21 27.39 15.10
C GLU A 15 -9.19 26.04 15.82
N SER A 16 -8.34 25.12 15.37
CA SER A 16 -8.23 23.79 15.96
C SER A 16 -7.66 23.82 17.38
N PRO A 17 -8.19 23.00 18.31
CA PRO A 17 -7.62 22.89 19.64
C PRO A 17 -6.20 22.29 19.58
N ALA A 18 -5.31 22.73 20.49
CA ALA A 18 -3.92 22.29 20.55
C ALA A 18 -3.75 20.75 20.55
N LYS A 19 -4.68 20.01 21.18
CA LYS A 19 -4.70 18.54 21.17
C LYS A 19 -4.91 17.97 19.77
N ALA A 20 -5.79 18.57 18.96
CA ALA A 20 -6.02 18.14 17.57
C ALA A 20 -4.81 18.42 16.69
N ILE A 21 -4.16 19.58 16.85
CA ILE A 21 -2.90 19.93 16.16
C ILE A 21 -1.81 18.91 16.49
N ALA A 22 -1.61 18.58 17.77
CA ALA A 22 -0.64 17.59 18.20
C ALA A 22 -0.95 16.19 17.65
N GLN A 23 -2.22 15.78 17.61
CA GLN A 23 -2.65 14.52 17.02
C GLN A 23 -2.44 14.49 15.50
N ALA A 24 -2.72 15.59 14.81
CA ALA A 24 -2.47 15.71 13.38
C ALA A 24 -0.98 15.60 13.07
N TYR A 25 -0.12 16.27 13.85
CA TYR A 25 1.33 16.17 13.69
C TYR A 25 1.85 14.76 14.01
N ARG A 26 1.22 14.04 14.93
CA ARG A 26 1.57 12.63 15.21
C ARG A 26 1.42 11.74 13.97
N ARG A 27 0.42 12.01 13.11
CA ARG A 27 0.23 11.29 11.83
C ARG A 27 1.34 11.54 10.81
N ARG A 28 2.25 12.51 11.03
CA ARG A 28 3.44 12.69 10.20
C ARG A 28 4.26 11.40 10.11
N TRP A 29 4.29 10.59 11.16
CA TRP A 29 5.03 9.32 11.15
C TRP A 29 4.44 8.30 10.16
N ASP A 30 3.15 8.41 9.85
CA ASP A 30 2.48 7.49 8.92
C ASP A 30 3.07 7.58 7.51
N ILE A 31 3.58 8.76 7.11
CA ILE A 31 4.25 8.92 5.80
C ILE A 31 5.55 8.10 5.73
N GLU A 32 6.29 7.97 6.84
CA GLU A 32 7.53 7.19 6.91
C GLU A 32 7.22 5.69 6.83
N ILE A 33 6.12 5.25 7.47
CA ILE A 33 5.62 3.89 7.36
C ILE A 33 5.17 3.61 5.92
N PHE A 34 4.50 4.56 5.27
CA PHE A 34 4.10 4.44 3.87
C PHE A 34 5.32 4.31 2.94
N PHE A 35 6.35 5.16 3.08
CA PHE A 35 7.57 5.03 2.28
C PHE A 35 8.34 3.74 2.57
N ARG A 36 8.33 3.27 3.83
CA ARG A 36 8.90 1.96 4.17
C ARG A 36 8.16 0.83 3.47
N PHE A 37 6.83 0.87 3.44
CA PHE A 37 6.00 -0.07 2.70
C PHE A 37 6.32 -0.05 1.19
N LEU A 38 6.38 1.14 0.56
CA LEU A 38 6.73 1.25 -0.86
C LEU A 38 8.10 0.63 -1.17
N LYS A 39 9.12 0.93 -0.37
CA LYS A 39 10.48 0.43 -0.59
C LYS A 39 10.62 -1.06 -0.32
N GLN A 40 10.09 -1.56 0.80
CA GLN A 40 10.29 -2.94 1.25
C GLN A 40 9.31 -3.92 0.61
N GLU A 41 8.06 -3.53 0.40
CA GLU A 41 7.02 -4.44 -0.07
C GLU A 41 6.76 -4.31 -1.57
N LEU A 42 6.97 -3.14 -2.18
CA LEU A 42 6.76 -2.96 -3.62
C LEU A 42 8.08 -2.90 -4.41
N ASN A 43 9.22 -3.10 -3.77
CA ASN A 43 10.56 -3.16 -4.40
C ASN A 43 10.90 -1.96 -5.30
N VAL A 44 10.37 -0.77 -4.97
CA VAL A 44 10.59 0.48 -5.72
C VAL A 44 12.06 0.90 -5.80
N SER A 45 12.92 0.33 -4.94
CA SER A 45 14.36 0.56 -4.95
C SER A 45 15.06 0.10 -6.22
N HIS A 46 14.47 -0.83 -6.99
CA HIS A 46 15.05 -1.33 -8.24
C HIS A 46 14.27 -0.76 -9.43
N LEU A 47 14.79 0.33 -9.99
CA LEU A 47 14.22 0.96 -11.19
C LEU A 47 14.56 0.13 -12.43
N VAL A 48 13.54 -0.29 -13.18
CA VAL A 48 13.67 -1.03 -14.46
C VAL A 48 14.19 -0.13 -15.60
N SER A 49 14.03 1.19 -15.47
CA SER A 49 14.49 2.17 -16.46
C SER A 49 15.09 3.39 -15.78
N LEU A 50 16.15 3.94 -16.38
CA LEU A 50 16.82 5.17 -15.93
C LEU A 50 16.38 6.42 -16.70
N ASN A 51 15.50 6.27 -17.71
CA ASN A 51 14.91 7.41 -18.39
C ASN A 51 13.85 8.06 -17.49
N LYS A 52 13.81 9.41 -17.45
CA LYS A 52 12.80 10.20 -16.72
C LYS A 52 11.37 9.68 -16.93
N ASN A 53 10.98 9.40 -18.17
CA ASN A 53 9.64 8.90 -18.47
C ASN A 53 9.42 7.49 -17.90
N GLY A 54 10.42 6.62 -17.99
CA GLY A 54 10.36 5.27 -17.42
C GLY A 54 10.23 5.30 -15.90
N ILE A 55 10.97 6.20 -15.24
CA ILE A 55 10.88 6.41 -13.79
C ILE A 55 9.48 6.92 -13.41
N GLN A 56 8.94 7.91 -14.15
CA GLN A 56 7.60 8.43 -13.89
C GLN A 56 6.53 7.34 -14.01
N VAL A 57 6.53 6.57 -15.09
CA VAL A 57 5.57 5.48 -15.29
C VAL A 57 5.68 4.44 -14.18
N MET A 58 6.89 4.02 -13.79
CA MET A 58 7.07 3.06 -12.70
C MET A 58 6.57 3.59 -11.35
N LEU A 59 6.80 4.87 -11.05
CA LEU A 59 6.29 5.49 -9.83
C LEU A 59 4.76 5.49 -9.84
N TYR A 60 4.12 5.92 -10.93
CA TYR A 60 2.65 5.89 -11.03
C TYR A 60 2.09 4.47 -10.88
N MET A 61 2.66 3.49 -11.59
CA MET A 61 2.22 2.08 -11.50
C MET A 61 2.39 1.51 -10.09
N THR A 62 3.48 1.86 -9.41
CA THR A 62 3.72 1.47 -8.03
C THR A 62 2.67 2.09 -7.11
N LEU A 63 2.40 3.40 -7.23
CA LEU A 63 1.43 4.08 -6.37
C LEU A 63 0.01 3.53 -6.58
N ILE A 64 -0.36 3.19 -7.81
CA ILE A 64 -1.63 2.51 -8.11
C ILE A 64 -1.68 1.15 -7.41
N THR A 65 -0.62 0.34 -7.55
CA THR A 65 -0.52 -0.97 -6.89
C THR A 65 -0.58 -0.85 -5.36
N ALA A 66 0.09 0.16 -4.79
CA ALA A 66 0.05 0.47 -3.36
C ALA A 66 -1.38 0.74 -2.90
N MET A 67 -2.13 1.56 -3.63
CA MET A 67 -3.54 1.85 -3.30
C MET A 67 -4.38 0.58 -3.34
N MET A 68 -4.25 -0.26 -4.37
CA MET A 68 -5.00 -1.52 -4.46
C MET A 68 -4.73 -2.43 -3.26
N VAL A 69 -3.45 -2.62 -2.89
CA VAL A 69 -3.07 -3.44 -1.73
C VAL A 69 -3.60 -2.85 -0.42
N LEU A 70 -3.56 -1.53 -0.24
CA LEU A 70 -4.08 -0.86 0.97
C LEU A 70 -5.61 -0.93 1.07
N ILE A 71 -6.32 -0.84 -0.05
CA ILE A 71 -7.78 -1.05 -0.11
C ILE A 71 -8.11 -2.49 0.25
N TYR A 72 -7.44 -3.47 -0.36
CA TYR A 72 -7.64 -4.90 -0.06
C TYR A 72 -7.34 -5.20 1.42
N LYS A 73 -6.26 -4.64 1.95
CA LYS A 73 -5.90 -4.70 3.37
C LYS A 73 -7.04 -4.20 4.26
N LYS A 74 -7.61 -3.03 3.93
CA LYS A 74 -8.70 -2.41 4.69
C LYS A 74 -10.00 -3.23 4.60
N ALA A 75 -10.35 -3.70 3.41
CA ALA A 75 -11.55 -4.51 3.17
C ALA A 75 -11.53 -5.84 3.92
N ASN A 76 -10.35 -6.48 4.01
CA ASN A 76 -10.18 -7.77 4.67
C ASN A 76 -9.70 -7.67 6.14
N ASN A 77 -9.48 -6.46 6.64
CA ASN A 77 -8.96 -6.18 7.99
C ASN A 77 -7.69 -6.98 8.37
N ILE A 78 -6.71 -7.03 7.45
CA ILE A 78 -5.45 -7.78 7.60
C ILE A 78 -4.22 -6.86 7.60
N GLY A 79 -3.03 -7.42 7.87
CA GLY A 79 -1.76 -6.71 7.72
C GLY A 79 -1.35 -6.51 6.25
N TYR A 80 -0.55 -5.48 5.95
CA TYR A 80 -0.15 -5.16 4.57
C TYR A 80 0.68 -6.28 3.89
N LYS A 81 1.48 -7.03 4.66
CA LYS A 81 2.23 -8.20 4.15
C LYS A 81 1.30 -9.32 3.69
N THR A 82 0.33 -9.67 4.53
CA THR A 82 -0.70 -10.67 4.22
C THR A 82 -1.58 -10.21 3.06
N ALA A 83 -1.95 -8.93 3.04
CA ALA A 83 -2.73 -8.32 1.96
C ALA A 83 -2.02 -8.44 0.62
N LYS A 84 -0.75 -8.01 0.53
CA LYS A 84 0.06 -8.16 -0.68
C LYS A 84 0.12 -9.62 -1.13
N ARG A 85 0.42 -10.55 -0.23
CA ARG A 85 0.53 -11.98 -0.56
C ARG A 85 -0.78 -12.54 -1.11
N ARG A 86 -1.90 -12.33 -0.40
CA ARG A 86 -3.22 -12.83 -0.83
C ARG A 86 -3.68 -12.21 -2.13
N PHE A 87 -3.54 -10.89 -2.25
CA PHE A 87 -3.87 -10.18 -3.49
C PHE A 87 -3.09 -10.74 -4.68
N SER A 88 -1.78 -10.98 -4.53
CA SER A 88 -0.98 -11.61 -5.60
C SER A 88 -1.38 -13.05 -5.92
N MET A 89 -1.84 -13.83 -4.93
CA MET A 89 -2.34 -15.19 -5.16
C MET A 89 -3.67 -15.15 -5.92
N GLU A 90 -4.63 -14.36 -5.46
CA GLU A 90 -5.95 -14.23 -6.11
C GLU A 90 -5.85 -13.71 -7.55
N VAL A 91 -4.97 -12.72 -7.80
CA VAL A 91 -4.72 -12.22 -9.17
C VAL A 91 -4.10 -13.31 -10.06
N ARG A 92 -3.20 -14.13 -9.51
CA ARG A 92 -2.61 -15.27 -10.24
C ARG A 92 -3.68 -16.31 -10.56
N ASP A 93 -4.51 -16.65 -9.59
CA ASP A 93 -5.58 -17.63 -9.74
C ASP A 93 -6.60 -17.18 -10.79
N LEU A 94 -6.95 -15.88 -10.79
CA LEU A 94 -7.77 -15.26 -11.82
C LEU A 94 -7.09 -15.36 -13.20
N ALA A 95 -5.80 -15.07 -13.31
CA ALA A 95 -5.07 -15.17 -14.57
C ALA A 95 -5.04 -16.61 -15.11
N ILE A 96 -4.84 -17.60 -14.24
CA ILE A 96 -4.89 -19.02 -14.60
C ILE A 96 -6.29 -19.39 -15.10
N ALA A 97 -7.34 -18.98 -14.38
CA ALA A 97 -8.72 -19.25 -14.79
C ALA A 97 -9.02 -18.66 -16.17
N LEU A 98 -8.58 -17.42 -16.44
CA LEU A 98 -8.73 -16.77 -17.75
C LEU A 98 -8.02 -17.56 -18.86
N ILE A 99 -6.81 -18.06 -18.60
CA ILE A 99 -6.06 -18.90 -19.55
C ILE A 99 -6.80 -20.21 -19.83
N VAL A 100 -7.26 -20.90 -18.79
CA VAL A 100 -8.00 -22.17 -18.91
C VAL A 100 -9.25 -21.99 -19.78
N VAL A 101 -10.02 -20.93 -19.52
CA VAL A 101 -11.20 -20.58 -20.34
C VAL A 101 -10.82 -20.30 -21.78
N HIS A 102 -9.74 -19.54 -22.01
CA HIS A 102 -9.26 -19.24 -23.36
C HIS A 102 -8.83 -20.50 -24.13
N CYS A 103 -8.32 -21.51 -23.44
CA CYS A 103 -7.97 -22.81 -24.01
C CYS A 103 -9.15 -23.79 -24.12
N GLY A 104 -10.38 -23.37 -23.79
CA GLY A 104 -11.58 -24.23 -23.85
C GLY A 104 -11.71 -25.23 -22.69
N GLY A 105 -10.92 -25.07 -21.62
CA GLY A 105 -11.01 -25.89 -20.41
C GLY A 105 -12.04 -25.35 -19.42
N ASN A 106 -12.33 -26.14 -18.37
CA ASN A 106 -13.22 -25.74 -17.29
C ASN A 106 -12.41 -25.17 -16.09
N PRO A 107 -12.54 -23.87 -15.77
CA PRO A 107 -11.83 -23.24 -14.64
C PRO A 107 -12.28 -23.75 -13.26
N ASP A 108 -13.48 -24.33 -13.13
CA ASP A 108 -14.00 -24.84 -11.85
C ASP A 108 -13.16 -26.00 -11.30
N LEU A 109 -12.40 -26.69 -12.16
CA LEU A 109 -11.49 -27.75 -11.75
C LEU A 109 -10.29 -27.22 -10.95
N PHE A 110 -9.93 -25.95 -11.15
CA PHE A 110 -8.82 -25.30 -10.46
C PHE A 110 -9.21 -24.80 -9.07
N PHE A 111 -10.44 -24.30 -8.91
CA PHE A 111 -10.94 -23.74 -7.66
C PHE A 111 -11.56 -24.78 -6.70
N LYS A 112 -11.40 -26.09 -6.96
CA LYS A 112 -11.87 -27.14 -6.03
C LYS A 112 -10.96 -27.20 -4.79
N THR A 113 -11.22 -26.35 -3.81
CA THR A 113 -10.84 -26.49 -2.39
C THR A 113 -11.80 -25.68 -1.55
#